data_AF-A0AAD7VD23-F1
#
_entry.id   AF-A0AAD7VD23-F1
#
_cell.length_a   1.000
_cell.length_b   1.000
_cell.length_c   1.000
_cell.angle_alpha   90.00
_cell.angle_beta   90.00
_cell.angle_gamma   90.00
#
_symmetry.space_group_name_H-M   'P 1'
#
loop_
_entity.id
_entity.type
_entity.pdbx_description
1 polymer ?
#
loop_
_entity_poly.entity_id
_entity_poly.type
_entity_poly.pdbx_seq_one_letter_code
_entity_poly.pdbx_strand_id
1 'polypeptide(L)'
;MHIEISQAIDFLGRLLQARLEEEKLSLLKHELAGILKVRFANHWDPQQPSRGNGFRSISNLNGQLDPVLAYAAKKAGVSAQVIHMGLPRDFVLWIDPFSVAYRVSDHGNIMTLYEDRSRGRITLKVDPNTLPKSPALSPHLRATSSSAVRISPPSSPHNMQRIATPSSLSSSPLARHARKQEDQAVMAN
;
A
#
# COMPACT_ATOMS: atom_id res chain seq x y z
N MET A 1 16.87 -1.37 11.30
CA MET A 1 16.73 -2.50 10.35
C MET A 1 15.98 -3.67 10.95
N HIS A 2 16.43 -4.25 12.07
CA HIS A 2 15.83 -5.49 12.59
C HIS A 2 14.36 -5.36 12.99
N ILE A 3 13.99 -4.26 13.66
CA ILE A 3 12.62 -4.00 14.08
C ILE A 3 11.72 -3.84 12.85
N GLU A 4 12.15 -3.06 11.88
CA GLU A 4 11.41 -2.78 10.65
C GLU A 4 11.18 -4.05 9.82
N ILE A 5 12.21 -4.91 9.70
CA ILE A 5 12.06 -6.23 9.08
C ILE A 5 11.06 -7.09 9.86
N SER A 6 11.13 -7.12 11.19
CA SER A 6 10.18 -7.90 12.00
C SER A 6 8.74 -7.44 11.79
N GLN A 7 8.49 -6.13 11.85
CA GLN A 7 7.18 -5.53 11.65
C GLN A 7 6.60 -5.87 10.27
N ALA A 8 7.44 -5.82 9.23
CA ALA A 8 7.08 -6.20 7.88
C ALA A 8 6.71 -7.69 7.76
N ILE A 9 7.51 -8.57 8.36
CA ILE A 9 7.31 -10.03 8.33
C ILE A 9 6.07 -10.44 9.13
N ASP A 10 5.81 -9.82 10.27
CA ASP A 10 4.61 -10.09 11.06
C ASP A 10 3.34 -9.61 10.34
N PHE A 11 3.43 -8.52 9.60
CA PHE A 11 2.35 -8.07 8.73
C PHE A 11 2.09 -9.04 7.57
N LEU A 12 3.13 -9.44 6.83
CA LEU A 12 3.00 -10.45 5.77
C LEU A 12 2.48 -11.77 6.32
N GLY A 13 2.93 -12.18 7.51
CA GLY A 13 2.45 -13.38 8.18
C GLY A 13 0.93 -13.35 8.41
N ARG A 14 0.39 -12.22 8.87
CA ARG A 14 -1.06 -12.03 9.06
C ARG A 14 -1.86 -12.10 7.76
N LEU A 15 -1.30 -11.64 6.64
CA LEU A 15 -1.94 -11.77 5.32
C LEU A 15 -2.00 -13.22 4.85
N LEU A 16 -1.00 -14.03 5.22
CA LEU A 16 -0.81 -15.40 4.72
C LEU A 16 -1.35 -16.48 5.66
N GLN A 17 -1.65 -16.15 6.92
CA GLN A 17 -2.03 -17.14 7.94
C GLN A 17 -3.28 -17.96 7.60
N ALA A 18 -4.22 -17.40 6.82
CA ALA A 18 -5.42 -18.14 6.39
C ALA A 18 -5.16 -19.14 5.26
N ARG A 19 -3.97 -19.11 4.66
CA ARG A 19 -3.58 -19.91 3.49
C ARG A 19 -2.51 -20.95 3.81
N LEU A 20 -1.85 -20.85 4.97
CA LEU A 20 -0.68 -21.64 5.32
C LEU A 20 -0.85 -22.27 6.69
N GLU A 21 -0.38 -23.50 6.82
CA GLU A 21 -0.18 -24.15 8.12
C GLU A 21 0.84 -23.36 8.95
N GLU A 22 0.67 -23.38 10.27
CA GLU A 22 1.48 -22.57 11.20
C GLU A 22 2.98 -22.87 11.08
N GLU A 23 3.35 -24.15 10.91
CA GLU A 23 4.74 -24.57 10.72
C GLU A 23 5.35 -23.97 9.45
N LYS A 24 4.62 -24.04 8.32
CA LYS A 24 5.05 -23.48 7.03
C LYS A 24 5.14 -21.96 7.09
N LEU A 25 4.19 -21.31 7.76
CA LEU A 25 4.20 -19.87 7.99
C LEU A 25 5.41 -19.44 8.81
N SER A 26 5.71 -20.16 9.90
CA SER A 26 6.87 -19.90 10.76
C SER A 26 8.17 -20.03 9.98
N LEU A 27 8.33 -21.10 9.19
CA LEU A 27 9.50 -21.31 8.36
C LEU A 27 9.65 -20.24 7.28
N LEU A 28 8.56 -19.85 6.62
CA LEU A 28 8.55 -18.73 5.65
C LEU A 28 9.02 -17.43 6.30
N LYS A 29 8.50 -17.08 7.49
CA LYS A 29 8.90 -15.89 8.24
C LYS A 29 10.39 -15.92 8.58
N HIS A 30 10.89 -17.07 9.03
CA HIS A 30 12.30 -17.26 9.36
C HIS A 30 13.21 -17.05 8.14
N GLU A 31 12.90 -17.71 7.02
CA GLU A 31 13.68 -17.62 5.79
C GLU A 31 13.67 -16.21 5.22
N LEU A 32 12.49 -15.57 5.17
CA LEU A 32 12.35 -14.20 4.69
C LEU A 32 13.17 -13.22 5.55
N ALA A 33 13.20 -13.38 6.87
CA ALA A 33 14.01 -12.55 7.76
C ALA A 33 15.50 -12.63 7.43
N GLY A 34 16.03 -13.84 7.18
CA GLY A 34 17.42 -14.05 6.80
C GLY A 34 17.73 -13.37 5.46
N ILE A 35 16.89 -13.59 4.45
CA ILE A 35 17.06 -13.04 3.10
C ILE A 35 17.06 -11.51 3.12
N LEU A 36 16.09 -10.89 3.80
CA LEU A 36 15.98 -9.43 3.85
C LEU A 36 17.16 -8.79 4.58
N LYS A 37 17.66 -9.38 5.67
CA LYS A 37 18.84 -8.88 6.38
C LYS A 37 20.07 -8.82 5.46
N VAL A 38 20.31 -9.88 4.70
CA VAL A 38 21.43 -9.93 3.75
C VAL A 38 21.22 -8.93 2.60
N ARG A 39 20.02 -8.91 2.01
CA ARG A 39 19.68 -8.02 0.90
C ARG A 39 19.86 -6.55 1.28
N PHE A 40 19.45 -6.16 2.48
CA PHE A 40 19.42 -4.75 2.89
C PHE A 40 20.76 -4.22 3.40
N ALA A 41 21.74 -5.08 3.72
CA ALA A 41 22.97 -4.69 4.41
C ALA A 41 23.70 -3.47 3.79
N ASN A 42 23.83 -3.43 2.46
CA ASN A 42 24.49 -2.33 1.74
C ASN A 42 23.52 -1.27 1.18
N HIS A 43 22.23 -1.42 1.49
CA HIS A 43 21.17 -0.54 1.03
C HIS A 43 20.38 0.02 2.22
N TRP A 44 20.97 0.11 3.41
CA TRP A 44 20.30 0.64 4.60
C TRP A 44 21.01 1.90 5.08
N ASP A 45 20.43 3.06 4.79
CA ASP A 45 20.99 4.37 5.17
C ASP A 45 20.03 5.13 6.11
N PRO A 46 20.23 5.08 7.44
CA PRO A 46 19.41 5.82 8.39
C PRO A 46 19.49 7.35 8.25
N GLN A 47 20.56 7.90 7.64
CA GLN A 47 20.66 9.34 7.42
C GLN A 47 19.82 9.78 6.20
N GLN A 48 19.64 8.88 5.23
CA GLN A 48 18.78 9.08 4.07
C GLN A 48 17.79 7.90 3.92
N PRO A 49 16.74 7.81 4.76
CA PRO A 49 15.87 6.62 4.82
C PRO A 49 15.24 6.21 3.49
N SER A 50 14.86 7.19 2.66
CA SER A 50 14.26 6.94 1.35
C SER A 50 15.26 6.43 0.30
N ARG A 51 16.57 6.63 0.49
CA ARG A 51 17.59 6.20 -0.46
C ARG A 51 17.58 4.68 -0.56
N GLY A 52 17.31 4.17 -1.77
CA GLY A 52 17.24 2.73 -2.03
C GLY A 52 15.95 2.04 -1.60
N ASN A 53 14.89 2.78 -1.24
CA ASN A 53 13.62 2.17 -0.80
C ASN A 53 12.96 1.28 -1.87
N GLY A 54 13.06 1.62 -3.16
CA GLY A 54 12.56 0.78 -4.25
C GLY A 54 13.31 -0.55 -4.39
N PHE A 55 14.58 -0.62 -3.99
CA PHE A 55 15.33 -1.88 -3.95
C PHE A 55 14.89 -2.77 -2.77
N ARG A 56 14.52 -2.13 -1.66
CA ARG A 56 14.07 -2.80 -0.43
C ARG A 56 12.57 -3.14 -0.42
N SER A 57 11.78 -2.48 -1.25
CA SER A 57 10.34 -2.73 -1.30
C SER A 57 10.04 -4.14 -1.77
N ILE A 58 8.96 -4.70 -1.23
CA ILE A 58 8.42 -6.01 -1.60
C ILE A 58 7.09 -5.78 -2.30
N SER A 59 6.88 -6.42 -3.45
CA SER A 59 5.69 -6.14 -4.26
C SER A 59 4.94 -7.37 -4.79
N ASN A 60 3.64 -7.21 -4.98
CA ASN A 60 2.81 -8.13 -5.76
C ASN A 60 1.99 -7.28 -6.75
N LEU A 61 2.55 -7.04 -7.94
CA LEU A 61 2.04 -6.09 -8.93
C LEU A 61 1.83 -6.80 -10.26
N ASN A 62 0.73 -6.50 -10.97
CA ASN A 62 0.51 -6.99 -12.34
C ASN A 62 0.66 -8.52 -12.50
N GLY A 63 0.26 -9.29 -11.48
CA GLY A 63 0.40 -10.75 -11.47
C GLY A 63 1.82 -11.26 -11.24
N GLN A 64 2.77 -10.38 -10.92
CA GLN A 64 4.16 -10.73 -10.62
C GLN A 64 4.43 -10.62 -9.13
N LEU A 65 4.75 -11.76 -8.53
CA LEU A 65 5.18 -11.84 -7.14
C LEU A 65 6.65 -11.45 -7.01
N ASP A 66 6.98 -10.71 -5.95
CA ASP A 66 8.36 -10.37 -5.63
C ASP A 66 9.28 -11.60 -5.62
N PRO A 67 10.42 -11.58 -6.33
CA PRO A 67 11.37 -12.70 -6.33
C PRO A 67 11.86 -13.09 -4.95
N VAL A 68 11.96 -12.14 -4.00
CA VAL A 68 12.36 -12.42 -2.62
C VAL A 68 11.31 -13.28 -1.92
N LEU A 69 10.03 -12.98 -2.12
CA LEU A 69 8.93 -13.78 -1.56
C LEU A 69 8.86 -15.16 -2.20
N ALA A 70 9.00 -15.24 -3.53
CA ALA A 70 9.04 -16.53 -4.23
C ALA A 70 10.21 -17.40 -3.76
N TYR A 71 11.38 -16.81 -3.55
CA TYR A 71 12.55 -17.50 -3.04
C TYR A 71 12.38 -17.97 -1.60
N ALA A 72 11.88 -17.13 -0.71
CA ALA A 72 11.57 -17.51 0.67
C ALA A 72 10.52 -18.64 0.74
N ALA A 73 9.49 -18.57 -0.11
CA ALA A 73 8.46 -19.61 -0.23
C ALA A 73 9.07 -20.95 -0.64
N LYS A 74 9.94 -20.95 -1.66
CA LYS A 74 10.66 -22.15 -2.09
C LYS A 74 11.46 -22.78 -0.93
N LYS A 75 12.19 -21.97 -0.15
CA LYS A 75 12.96 -22.46 1.01
C LYS A 75 12.05 -23.02 2.11
N ALA A 76 10.86 -22.47 2.28
CA ALA A 76 9.86 -22.98 3.23
C ALA A 76 9.04 -24.19 2.72
N GLY A 77 9.27 -24.64 1.48
CA GLY A 77 8.47 -25.70 0.86
C GLY A 77 7.02 -25.27 0.58
N VAL A 78 6.81 -23.98 0.29
CA VAL A 78 5.52 -23.37 -0.04
C VAL A 78 5.52 -22.96 -1.51
N SER A 79 4.43 -23.25 -2.23
CA SER A 79 4.27 -22.79 -3.62
C SER A 79 4.17 -21.26 -3.68
N ALA A 80 4.92 -20.63 -4.58
CA ALA A 80 4.84 -19.20 -4.83
C ALA A 80 3.40 -18.74 -5.18
N GLN A 81 2.61 -19.60 -5.82
CA GLN A 81 1.22 -19.31 -6.15
C GLN A 81 0.35 -19.10 -4.90
N VAL A 82 0.62 -19.84 -3.81
CA VAL A 82 -0.10 -19.68 -2.54
C VAL A 82 0.19 -18.31 -1.93
N ILE A 83 1.46 -17.87 -2.00
CA ILE A 83 1.85 -16.53 -1.55
C ILE A 83 1.17 -15.45 -2.39
N HIS A 84 1.25 -15.59 -3.73
CA HIS A 84 0.63 -14.65 -4.67
C HIS A 84 -0.89 -14.50 -4.42
N MET A 85 -1.59 -15.60 -4.16
CA MET A 85 -3.04 -15.59 -3.86
C MET A 85 -3.39 -15.15 -2.43
N GLY A 86 -2.42 -15.16 -1.52
CA GLY A 86 -2.59 -14.70 -0.14
C GLY A 86 -2.35 -13.20 0.02
N LEU A 87 -1.59 -12.58 -0.88
CA LEU A 87 -1.38 -11.13 -0.87
C LEU A 87 -2.50 -10.39 -1.62
N PRO A 88 -2.82 -9.15 -1.21
CA PRO A 88 -3.67 -8.27 -2.01
C PRO A 88 -3.11 -8.08 -3.42
N ARG A 89 -3.99 -7.83 -4.39
CA ARG A 89 -3.58 -7.37 -5.71
C ARG A 89 -3.01 -5.95 -5.61
N ASP A 90 -2.04 -5.67 -6.48
CA ASP A 90 -1.38 -4.37 -6.60
C ASP A 90 -0.85 -3.87 -5.25
N PHE A 91 -0.12 -4.75 -4.58
CA PHE A 91 0.43 -4.55 -3.24
C PHE A 91 1.89 -4.13 -3.31
N VAL A 92 2.27 -3.16 -2.48
CA VAL A 92 3.66 -2.75 -2.27
C VAL A 92 3.89 -2.52 -0.77
N LEU A 93 5.00 -3.04 -0.26
CA LEU A 93 5.45 -2.87 1.13
C LEU A 93 6.86 -2.25 1.12
N TRP A 94 7.00 -1.09 1.75
CA TRP A 94 8.28 -0.43 1.97
C TRP A 94 8.80 -0.74 3.37
N ILE A 95 10.08 -1.09 3.43
CA ILE A 95 10.80 -1.40 4.67
C ILE A 95 12.02 -0.49 4.70
N ASP A 96 11.86 0.64 5.38
CA ASP A 96 12.82 1.75 5.38
C ASP A 96 13.33 2.00 6.81
N PRO A 97 14.49 2.64 6.99
CA PRO A 97 14.90 3.10 8.30
C PRO A 97 13.79 3.89 9.00
N PHE A 98 13.44 3.44 10.20
CA PHE A 98 12.43 4.07 11.06
C PHE A 98 10.98 3.96 10.56
N SER A 99 10.70 3.31 9.43
CA SER A 99 9.33 3.23 8.91
C SER A 99 9.06 1.95 8.14
N VAL A 100 7.86 1.41 8.34
CA VAL A 100 7.29 0.36 7.50
C VAL A 100 5.90 0.82 7.07
N ALA A 101 5.67 0.86 5.77
CA ALA A 101 4.41 1.31 5.20
C ALA A 101 4.05 0.47 3.98
N TYR A 102 2.77 0.40 3.66
CA TYR A 102 2.30 -0.35 2.50
C TYR A 102 1.24 0.42 1.73
N ARG A 103 1.00 -0.01 0.50
CA ARG A 103 -0.11 0.41 -0.33
C ARG A 103 -0.79 -0.83 -0.92
N VAL A 104 -2.10 -0.75 -1.06
CA VAL A 104 -2.91 -1.73 -1.80
C VAL A 104 -3.65 -0.97 -2.90
N SER A 105 -3.66 -1.50 -4.12
CA SER A 105 -4.19 -0.84 -5.32
C SER A 105 -3.33 0.34 -5.81
N ASP A 106 -3.41 0.62 -7.10
CA ASP A 106 -2.63 1.70 -7.75
C ASP A 106 -2.97 3.10 -7.21
N HIS A 107 -4.23 3.29 -6.83
CA HIS A 107 -4.76 4.55 -6.28
C HIS A 107 -5.00 4.50 -4.76
N GLY A 108 -4.46 3.49 -4.07
CA GLY A 108 -4.62 3.36 -2.63
C GLY A 108 -3.80 4.37 -1.84
N ASN A 109 -4.32 4.73 -0.66
CA ASN A 109 -3.55 5.48 0.34
C ASN A 109 -2.39 4.64 0.87
N ILE A 110 -1.28 5.31 1.20
CA ILE A 110 -0.17 4.68 1.92
C ILE A 110 -0.55 4.57 3.40
N MET A 111 -0.43 3.36 3.93
CA MET A 111 -0.77 3.02 5.31
C MET A 111 0.50 2.67 6.08
N THR A 112 0.70 3.33 7.23
CA THR A 112 1.87 3.09 8.09
C THR A 112 1.61 1.93 9.04
N LEU A 113 2.51 0.94 9.04
CA LEU A 113 2.51 -0.20 9.96
C LEU A 113 3.41 0.04 11.17
N TYR A 114 4.51 0.76 10.96
CA TYR A 114 5.48 1.10 11.98
C TYR A 114 6.13 2.44 11.64
N GLU A 115 6.36 3.24 12.68
CA GLU A 115 7.10 4.49 12.59
C GLU A 115 7.80 4.76 13.92
N ASP A 116 9.13 4.88 13.89
CA ASP A 116 9.89 5.39 15.03
C ASP A 116 9.90 6.92 14.97
N ARG A 117 8.99 7.55 15.71
CA ARG A 117 8.85 9.02 15.75
C ARG A 117 10.00 9.74 16.45
N SER A 118 10.84 9.02 17.18
CA SER A 118 12.00 9.61 17.86
C SER A 118 13.20 9.78 16.93
N ARG A 119 13.27 8.98 15.86
CA ARG A 119 14.40 8.95 14.91
C ARG A 119 14.00 9.21 13.46
N GLY A 120 12.71 9.04 13.14
CA GLY A 120 12.12 9.07 11.82
C GLY A 120 11.34 10.35 11.52
N ARG A 121 11.81 11.53 11.92
CA ARG A 121 11.30 12.75 11.28
C ARG A 121 11.74 12.72 9.81
N ILE A 122 10.93 12.10 8.96
CA ILE A 122 10.78 12.47 7.56
C ILE A 122 10.23 13.89 7.62
N THR A 123 11.12 14.86 7.84
CA THR A 123 10.81 16.23 7.47
C THR A 123 10.67 16.16 5.95
N LEU A 124 9.44 16.04 5.46
CA LEU A 124 9.07 16.77 4.26
C LEU A 124 9.37 18.23 4.63
N LYS A 125 10.62 18.66 4.47
CA LYS A 125 10.97 20.06 4.51
C LYS A 125 10.26 20.63 3.30
N VAL A 126 9.00 21.03 3.47
CA VAL A 126 8.46 22.12 2.68
C VAL A 126 9.36 23.28 3.02
N ASP A 127 10.24 23.65 2.09
CA ASP A 127 11.14 24.77 2.28
C ASP A 127 10.32 26.00 2.67
N PRO A 128 10.55 26.58 3.88
CA PRO A 128 9.81 27.76 4.33
C PRO A 128 10.06 28.99 3.44
N ASN A 129 11.06 28.92 2.55
CA ASN A 129 11.45 29.99 1.65
C ASN A 129 10.54 30.14 0.41
N THR A 130 9.52 29.31 0.24
CA THR A 130 8.62 29.37 -0.94
C THR A 130 7.30 30.10 -0.69
N LEU A 131 7.12 30.75 0.47
CA LEU A 131 5.94 31.57 0.78
C LEU A 131 6.31 33.06 0.85
N PRO A 132 5.51 33.96 0.24
CA PRO A 132 5.81 35.38 0.21
C PRO A 132 5.81 35.96 1.63
N LYS A 133 6.86 36.71 1.95
CA LYS A 133 7.03 37.39 3.25
C LYS A 133 5.99 38.51 3.41
N SER A 134 4.97 38.27 4.22
CA SER A 134 4.16 39.35 4.80
C SER A 134 4.82 39.87 6.08
N PRO A 135 4.84 41.19 6.35
CA PRO A 135 5.56 41.75 7.49
C PRO A 135 4.82 41.49 8.81
N ALA A 136 5.61 41.26 9.86
CA ALA A 136 5.18 41.00 11.22
C ALA A 136 4.68 42.27 11.94
N LEU A 137 3.60 42.13 12.70
CA LEU A 137 3.23 43.06 13.78
C LEU A 137 3.26 42.29 15.11
N SER A 138 3.97 42.86 16.08
CA SER A 138 4.28 42.30 17.40
C SER A 138 3.10 42.46 18.40
N PRO A 139 3.20 42.02 19.67
CA PRO A 139 2.20 41.15 20.28
C PRO A 139 1.34 41.85 21.35
N HIS A 140 0.09 41.41 21.55
CA HIS A 140 -0.66 41.79 22.75
C HIS A 140 -1.61 40.69 23.25
N LEU A 141 -1.29 40.20 24.45
CA LEU A 141 -2.10 39.58 25.51
C LEU A 141 -3.32 38.69 25.20
N ARG A 142 -3.28 37.53 25.87
CA ARG A 142 -4.25 37.02 26.89
C ARG A 142 -4.88 35.67 26.55
N ALA A 143 -4.69 34.73 27.48
CA ALA A 143 -5.32 33.42 27.50
C ALA A 143 -6.83 33.54 27.80
N THR A 144 -7.66 32.87 27.01
CA THR A 144 -9.04 32.49 27.38
C THR A 144 -9.42 31.15 26.72
N SER A 145 -9.73 30.19 27.59
CA SER A 145 -10.71 29.10 27.46
C SER A 145 -10.84 28.32 26.14
N SER A 146 -10.55 27.03 26.24
CA SER A 146 -10.98 25.97 25.33
C SER A 146 -12.50 25.90 25.15
N SER A 147 -12.97 25.96 23.90
CA SER A 147 -14.22 25.34 23.50
C SER A 147 -14.06 24.75 22.09
N ALA A 148 -14.27 23.44 22.00
CA ALA A 148 -14.23 22.70 20.75
C ALA A 148 -15.36 23.16 19.83
N VAL A 149 -15.03 23.53 18.60
CA VAL A 149 -16.00 23.80 17.54
C VAL A 149 -16.68 22.48 17.18
N ARG A 150 -17.92 22.30 17.66
CA ARG A 150 -18.80 21.19 17.24
C ARG A 150 -19.40 21.56 15.88
N ILE A 151 -18.88 20.97 14.81
CA ILE A 151 -19.48 21.09 13.48
C ILE A 151 -20.52 19.97 13.36
N SER A 152 -21.79 20.30 13.52
CA SER A 152 -22.89 19.37 13.22
C SER A 152 -23.01 19.22 11.69
N PRO A 153 -23.20 18.00 11.15
CA PRO A 153 -23.56 17.86 9.74
C PRO A 153 -25.01 18.33 9.51
N PRO A 154 -25.34 18.90 8.34
CA PRO A 154 -26.71 19.29 8.01
C PRO A 154 -27.60 18.06 7.76
N SER A 155 -28.88 18.20 8.08
CA SER A 155 -29.91 17.15 8.00
C SER A 155 -30.19 16.70 6.57
N SER A 156 -30.32 15.37 6.37
CA SER A 156 -30.78 14.77 5.12
C SER A 156 -32.21 15.19 4.76
N PRO A 157 -32.53 15.46 3.48
CA PRO A 157 -33.90 15.73 3.07
C PRO A 157 -34.76 14.45 3.05
N HIS A 158 -36.05 14.67 3.33
CA HIS A 158 -37.13 13.71 3.48
C HIS A 158 -37.48 12.97 2.18
N ASN A 159 -37.76 11.67 2.31
CA ASN A 159 -38.31 10.81 1.27
C ASN A 159 -39.84 10.90 1.25
N MET A 160 -40.46 11.28 0.13
CA MET A 160 -41.88 11.09 -0.15
C MET A 160 -42.09 10.46 -1.54
N GLN A 161 -42.49 9.19 -1.49
CA GLN A 161 -43.46 8.46 -2.33
C GLN A 161 -43.38 8.48 -3.88
N ARG A 162 -43.06 7.27 -4.39
CA ARG A 162 -43.64 6.52 -5.53
C ARG A 162 -44.49 7.27 -6.57
N ILE A 163 -44.10 7.17 -7.84
CA ILE A 163 -44.98 6.84 -8.99
C ILE A 163 -44.21 5.92 -9.96
N ALA A 164 -44.94 4.99 -10.60
CA ALA A 164 -44.45 3.87 -11.40
C ALA A 164 -44.37 4.14 -12.93
N THR A 165 -43.71 3.20 -13.62
CA THR A 165 -43.80 2.81 -15.06
C THR A 165 -42.78 3.44 -16.05
N PRO A 166 -42.55 2.86 -17.26
CA PRO A 166 -41.35 2.06 -17.54
C PRO A 166 -40.56 2.56 -18.78
N SER A 167 -39.43 1.89 -19.07
CA SER A 167 -38.85 1.63 -20.41
C SER A 167 -37.42 2.10 -20.70
N SER A 168 -36.79 1.24 -21.50
CA SER A 168 -35.61 1.41 -22.38
C SER A 168 -34.20 1.21 -21.81
N LEU A 169 -33.64 0.10 -22.29
CA LEU A 169 -32.23 -0.27 -22.28
C LEU A 169 -31.39 0.81 -22.97
N SER A 170 -30.29 1.23 -22.35
CA SER A 170 -29.22 1.98 -23.02
C SER A 170 -27.87 1.44 -22.54
N SER A 171 -27.32 0.53 -23.33
CA SER A 171 -25.96 0.01 -23.24
C SER A 171 -24.92 1.09 -23.50
N SER A 172 -23.90 1.14 -22.62
CA SER A 172 -22.75 2.05 -22.66
C SER A 172 -21.90 1.88 -23.94
N PRO A 173 -21.29 2.95 -24.50
CA PRO A 173 -20.74 2.96 -25.86
C PRO A 173 -19.31 2.39 -26.01
N LEU A 174 -18.83 1.55 -25.09
CA LEU A 174 -17.46 1.02 -25.10
C LEU A 174 -17.37 -0.50 -25.40
N ALA A 175 -18.26 -1.01 -26.26
CA ALA A 175 -18.33 -2.44 -26.62
C ALA A 175 -18.39 -2.68 -28.14
N ARG A 176 -17.67 -1.88 -28.93
CA ARG A 176 -17.35 -2.17 -30.33
C ARG A 176 -15.83 -2.14 -30.42
N HIS A 177 -15.22 -3.19 -31.00
CA HIS A 177 -13.78 -3.46 -31.24
C HIS A 177 -13.19 -4.73 -30.60
N ALA A 178 -13.99 -5.78 -30.37
CA ALA A 178 -13.46 -7.12 -30.09
C ALA A 178 -14.21 -8.27 -30.81
N ARG A 179 -14.76 -8.01 -32.00
CA ARG A 179 -15.27 -9.04 -32.91
C ARG A 179 -14.88 -8.70 -34.34
N LYS A 180 -13.62 -9.01 -34.70
CA LYS A 180 -13.14 -9.10 -36.08
C LYS A 180 -11.74 -9.73 -36.11
N GLN A 181 -11.61 -10.94 -35.55
CA GLN A 181 -10.52 -11.87 -35.82
C GLN A 181 -11.05 -13.29 -35.61
N GLU A 182 -11.96 -13.74 -36.48
CA GLU A 182 -12.35 -15.16 -36.52
C GLU A 182 -12.75 -15.67 -37.91
N ASP A 183 -12.55 -14.88 -38.98
CA ASP A 183 -12.90 -15.25 -40.36
C ASP A 183 -11.69 -15.35 -41.31
N GLN A 184 -10.55 -15.86 -40.83
CA GLN A 184 -9.42 -16.15 -41.73
C GLN A 184 -8.64 -17.39 -41.28
N ALA A 185 -9.34 -18.51 -41.14
CA ALA A 185 -8.74 -19.84 -41.00
C ALA A 185 -9.65 -20.94 -41.55
N VAL A 186 -10.30 -20.71 -42.69
CA VAL A 186 -10.94 -21.77 -43.49
C VAL A 186 -10.75 -21.43 -44.96
N MET A 187 -9.55 -21.65 -45.48
CA MET A 187 -9.23 -21.88 -46.91
C MET A 187 -7.70 -22.01 -47.05
N ALA A 188 -7.19 -23.18 -46.69
CA ALA A 188 -5.93 -23.68 -47.21
C ALA A 188 -6.06 -25.21 -47.22
N ASN A 189 -6.46 -25.70 -48.38
CA ASN A 189 -6.32 -27.09 -48.81
C ASN A 189 -5.03 -27.15 -49.62
#